data_AF-A0A381XIS5-F1
#
_entry.id   AF-A0A381XIS5-F1
#
_cell.length_a   1.000
_cell.length_b   1.000
_cell.length_c   1.000
_cell.angle_alpha   90.00
_cell.angle_beta   90.00
_cell.angle_gamma   90.00
#
_symmetry.space_group_name_H-M   'P 1'
#
loop_
_entity.id
_entity.type
_entity.pdbx_description
1 polymer ?
#
loop_
_entity_poly.entity_id
_entity_poly.type
_entity_poly.pdbx_seq_one_letter_code
_entity_poly.pdbx_strand_id
1 'polypeptide(L)'
;MKNICDWNNCFEIGEYKAPIEKDNSKNYRLLCLNHVKEFNKNWNYFAGMNDEQVYNFLKSDMTWHKSTQNFSSSDNFFKVLWNNALKDEFDKSKLKSQLNHMSQFKFDHNDVKAFGILGVSVGLKWEKIQDKFKTLVKKFHPDMNSGNKKYEEKLKLITLAYTQLKNTYREKIDV
;
A
#
# COMPACT_ATOMS: atom_id res chain seq x y z
N MET A 1 48.68 -6.34 7.70
CA MET A 1 48.61 -7.34 8.79
C MET A 1 47.71 -8.47 8.30
N LYS A 2 48.16 -9.72 8.34
CA LYS A 2 47.31 -10.87 7.95
C LYS A 2 46.47 -11.27 9.16
N ASN A 3 45.18 -11.51 8.95
CA ASN A 3 44.31 -12.01 10.02
C ASN A 3 44.52 -13.52 10.15
N ILE A 4 44.67 -13.99 11.39
CA ILE A 4 44.78 -15.41 11.70
C ILE A 4 43.36 -15.98 11.85
N CYS A 5 43.19 -17.24 11.49
CA CYS A 5 41.93 -17.96 11.64
C CYS A 5 41.45 -17.96 13.11
N ASP A 6 40.22 -17.53 13.33
CA ASP A 6 39.56 -17.43 14.66
C ASP A 6 39.07 -18.79 15.21
N TRP A 7 39.66 -19.89 14.72
CA TRP A 7 39.28 -21.24 15.15
C TRP A 7 40.28 -21.75 16.18
N ASN A 8 39.80 -22.52 17.16
CA ASN A 8 40.63 -23.02 18.25
C ASN A 8 41.89 -23.71 17.73
N ASN A 9 43.06 -23.23 18.18
CA ASN A 9 44.38 -23.74 17.83
C ASN A 9 44.70 -23.76 16.31
N CYS A 10 44.15 -22.82 15.55
CA CYS A 10 44.48 -22.65 14.13
C CYS A 10 45.42 -21.46 13.90
N PHE A 11 46.52 -21.68 13.18
CA PHE A 11 47.50 -20.63 12.82
C PHE A 11 47.48 -20.27 11.32
N GLU A 12 46.53 -20.82 10.57
CA GLU A 12 46.34 -20.52 9.15
C GLU A 12 45.78 -19.10 8.93
N ILE A 13 45.93 -18.59 7.72
CA ILE A 13 45.40 -17.27 7.34
C ILE A 13 43.87 -17.33 7.24
N GLY A 14 43.20 -16.42 7.94
CA GLY A 14 41.74 -16.26 7.93
C GLY A 14 41.28 -15.25 6.88
N GLU A 15 40.88 -15.72 5.70
CA GLU A 15 40.42 -14.87 4.58
C GLU A 15 38.89 -14.84 4.45
N TYR A 16 38.20 -15.84 4.98
CA TYR A 16 36.77 -16.04 4.75
C TYR A 16 35.95 -15.58 5.96
N LYS A 17 34.88 -14.83 5.70
CA LYS A 17 33.96 -14.32 6.73
C LYS A 17 32.88 -15.34 7.04
N ALA A 18 32.66 -15.61 8.32
CA ALA A 18 31.53 -16.40 8.80
C ALA A 18 30.72 -15.58 9.83
N PRO A 19 29.38 -15.63 9.79
CA PRO A 19 28.54 -14.95 10.78
C PRO A 19 28.78 -15.51 12.18
N ILE A 20 28.76 -14.63 13.17
CA ILE A 20 28.77 -15.04 14.59
C ILE A 20 27.33 -15.33 15.05
N GLU A 21 26.40 -14.48 14.63
CA GLU A 21 24.98 -14.59 14.95
C GLU A 21 24.14 -14.66 13.67
N LYS A 22 22.94 -15.22 13.82
CA LYS A 22 21.94 -15.35 12.76
C LYS A 22 21.50 -13.99 12.19
N ASP A 23 21.16 -13.06 13.09
CA ASP A 23 20.43 -11.85 12.72
C ASP A 23 21.37 -10.67 12.50
N ASN A 24 21.59 -10.31 11.23
CA ASN A 24 22.14 -9.04 10.69
C ASN A 24 23.19 -8.29 11.55
N SER A 25 23.90 -9.01 12.40
CA SER A 25 24.99 -8.50 13.20
C SER A 25 26.09 -8.28 12.19
N LYS A 26 26.63 -7.05 12.12
CA LYS A 26 27.79 -6.78 11.27
C LYS A 26 29.08 -7.43 11.82
N ASN A 27 28.92 -8.41 12.70
CA ASN A 27 29.95 -9.13 13.42
C ASN A 27 30.23 -10.44 12.67
N TYR A 28 31.48 -10.61 12.27
CA TYR A 28 31.93 -11.78 11.54
C TYR A 28 33.23 -12.27 12.14
N ARG A 29 33.39 -13.58 12.19
CA ARG A 29 34.68 -14.23 12.45
C ARG A 29 35.40 -14.49 11.13
N LEU A 30 36.72 -14.40 11.14
CA LEU A 30 37.56 -14.70 9.98
C LEU A 30 38.15 -16.09 10.13
N LEU A 31 37.90 -16.95 9.16
CA LEU A 31 38.26 -18.36 9.17
C LEU A 31 39.07 -18.73 7.92
N CYS A 32 39.88 -19.78 8.03
CA CYS A 32 40.56 -20.37 6.88
C CYS A 32 39.60 -21.26 6.06
N LEU A 33 40.04 -21.73 4.89
CA LEU A 33 39.21 -22.51 3.97
C LEU A 33 38.64 -23.79 4.60
N ASN A 34 39.42 -24.48 5.44
CA ASN A 34 38.99 -25.71 6.10
C ASN A 34 37.90 -25.45 7.13
N HIS A 35 38.10 -24.47 8.02
CA HIS A 35 37.16 -24.17 9.08
C HIS A 35 35.88 -23.49 8.58
N VAL A 36 35.91 -22.72 7.48
CA VAL A 36 34.67 -22.24 6.86
C VAL A 36 33.82 -23.36 6.32
N LYS A 37 34.43 -24.40 5.72
CA LYS A 37 33.67 -25.56 5.24
C LYS A 37 33.01 -26.30 6.40
N GLU A 38 33.73 -26.48 7.51
CA GLU A 38 33.18 -27.11 8.71
C GLU A 38 32.07 -26.25 9.34
N PHE A 39 32.29 -24.93 9.43
CA PHE A 39 31.28 -23.98 9.89
C PHE A 39 30.02 -24.05 9.05
N ASN A 40 30.12 -23.95 7.72
CA ASN A 40 28.96 -23.97 6.82
C ASN A 40 28.19 -25.30 6.87
N LYS A 41 28.86 -26.43 7.13
CA LYS A 41 28.20 -27.72 7.31
C LYS A 41 27.37 -27.77 8.59
N ASN A 42 27.87 -27.17 9.66
CA ASN A 42 27.22 -27.20 10.97
C ASN A 42 26.27 -26.01 11.21
N TRP A 43 26.31 -25.00 10.35
CA TRP A 43 25.51 -23.80 10.48
C TRP A 43 24.06 -24.03 10.06
N ASN A 44 23.14 -23.91 11.02
CA ASN A 44 21.71 -23.91 10.75
C ASN A 44 21.12 -22.55 11.15
N TYR A 45 20.69 -21.78 10.15
CA TYR A 45 20.09 -20.45 10.34
C TYR A 45 18.80 -20.50 11.19
N PHE A 46 18.03 -21.59 11.10
CA PHE A 46 16.75 -21.76 11.80
C PHE A 46 16.90 -22.50 13.15
N ALA A 47 18.13 -22.73 13.62
CA ALA A 47 18.35 -23.35 14.93
C ALA A 47 17.69 -22.52 16.05
N GLY A 48 16.83 -23.16 16.84
CA GLY A 48 16.10 -22.53 17.94
C GLY A 48 14.83 -21.76 17.56
N MET A 49 14.43 -21.76 16.28
CA MET A 49 13.12 -21.25 15.88
C MET A 49 12.02 -22.28 16.04
N ASN A 50 10.82 -21.82 16.39
CA ASN A 50 9.60 -22.63 16.28
C ASN A 50 9.10 -22.65 14.82
N ASP A 51 8.29 -23.65 14.47
CA ASP A 51 7.73 -23.85 13.13
C ASP A 51 6.97 -22.62 12.63
N GLU A 52 6.24 -21.93 13.51
CA GLU A 52 5.54 -20.67 13.17
C GLU A 52 6.50 -19.55 12.75
N GLN A 53 7.67 -19.46 13.40
CA GLN A 53 8.66 -18.44 13.09
C GLN A 53 9.34 -18.74 11.74
N VAL A 54 9.61 -20.02 11.47
CA VAL A 54 10.13 -20.48 10.18
C VAL A 54 9.11 -20.19 9.07
N TYR A 55 7.83 -20.51 9.30
CA TYR A 55 6.76 -20.22 8.35
C TYR A 55 6.61 -18.72 8.07
N ASN A 56 6.64 -17.88 9.11
CA ASN A 56 6.57 -16.44 8.96
C ASN A 56 7.78 -15.87 8.20
N PHE A 57 8.99 -16.39 8.45
CA PHE A 57 10.19 -16.01 7.70
C PHE A 57 10.03 -16.33 6.21
N LEU A 58 9.68 -17.57 5.86
CA LEU A 58 9.43 -18.00 4.47
C LEU A 58 8.33 -17.20 3.79
N LYS A 59 7.26 -16.87 4.52
CA LYS A 59 6.18 -16.01 4.01
C LYS A 59 6.67 -14.60 3.71
N SER A 60 7.53 -14.05 4.57
CA SER A 60 8.09 -12.71 4.38
C SER A 60 9.16 -12.63 3.29
N ASP A 61 9.89 -13.72 3.03
CA ASP A 61 10.84 -13.82 1.91
C ASP A 61 10.16 -13.56 0.56
N MET A 62 8.90 -14.00 0.40
CA MET A 62 8.11 -13.76 -0.80
C MET A 62 7.97 -12.27 -1.13
N THR A 63 8.01 -11.40 -0.11
CA THR A 63 7.90 -9.95 -0.26
C THR A 63 9.21 -9.22 0.04
N TRP A 64 10.35 -9.91 -0.02
CA TRP A 64 11.67 -9.35 0.32
C TRP A 64 11.71 -8.72 1.72
N HIS A 65 10.98 -9.29 2.67
CA HIS A 65 10.75 -8.75 4.02
C HIS A 65 10.24 -7.29 4.05
N LYS A 66 9.72 -6.77 2.94
CA LYS A 66 9.08 -5.45 2.91
C LYS A 66 7.70 -5.58 3.55
N SER A 67 7.37 -4.61 4.41
CA SER A 67 6.03 -4.53 4.98
C SER A 67 5.02 -4.29 3.85
N THR A 68 4.08 -5.22 3.69
CA THR A 68 2.99 -5.09 2.74
C THR A 68 1.74 -4.60 3.48
N GLN A 69 1.01 -3.71 2.84
CA GLN A 69 -0.31 -3.31 3.32
C GLN A 69 -1.33 -4.26 2.70
N ASN A 70 -2.32 -4.68 3.49
CA ASN A 70 -3.44 -5.42 2.94
C ASN A 70 -4.12 -4.57 1.85
N PHE A 71 -4.40 -5.18 0.68
CA PHE A 71 -5.06 -4.48 -0.43
C PHE A 71 -6.41 -3.85 -0.03
N SER A 72 -7.08 -4.46 0.96
CA SER A 72 -8.35 -3.97 1.53
C SER A 72 -8.19 -3.03 2.73
N SER A 73 -6.97 -2.64 3.12
CA SER A 73 -6.76 -1.75 4.27
C SER A 73 -7.25 -0.34 3.91
N SER A 74 -8.40 0.05 4.46
CA SER A 74 -9.14 1.28 4.13
C SER A 74 -8.38 2.57 4.42
N ASP A 75 -7.34 2.52 5.25
CA ASP A 75 -6.99 3.68 6.07
C ASP A 75 -5.85 4.55 5.54
N ASN A 76 -5.05 4.06 4.59
CA ASN A 76 -3.83 4.78 4.21
C ASN A 76 -3.88 5.36 2.78
N PHE A 77 -4.14 4.56 1.76
CA PHE A 77 -4.10 5.05 0.37
C PHE A 77 -5.23 6.05 0.05
N PHE A 78 -6.48 5.66 0.32
CA PHE A 78 -7.64 6.50 0.05
C PHE A 78 -7.69 7.75 0.93
N LYS A 79 -7.32 7.63 2.22
CA LYS A 79 -7.27 8.77 3.15
C LYS A 79 -6.20 9.78 2.76
N VAL A 80 -5.00 9.34 2.37
CA VAL A 80 -3.93 10.22 1.90
C VAL A 80 -4.33 10.91 0.60
N LEU A 81 -4.94 10.20 -0.34
CA LEU A 81 -5.48 10.80 -1.56
C LEU A 81 -6.58 11.83 -1.28
N TRP A 82 -7.53 11.52 -0.39
CA TRP A 82 -8.58 12.45 0.05
C TRP A 82 -8.00 13.73 0.65
N ASN A 83 -7.07 13.58 1.59
CA ASN A 83 -6.44 14.71 2.28
C ASN A 83 -5.63 15.58 1.31
N ASN A 84 -4.98 14.99 0.32
CA ASN A 84 -4.16 15.74 -0.64
C ASN A 84 -5.01 16.40 -1.72
N ALA A 85 -6.06 15.74 -2.24
CA ALA A 85 -6.90 16.28 -3.30
C ALA A 85 -7.88 17.38 -2.82
N LEU A 86 -8.33 17.33 -1.55
CA LEU A 86 -9.30 18.29 -1.01
C LEU A 86 -8.67 19.51 -0.33
N LYS A 87 -7.34 19.53 -0.12
CA LYS A 87 -6.67 20.66 0.53
C LYS A 87 -6.53 21.89 -0.36
N ASP A 88 -6.54 21.75 -1.68
CA ASP A 88 -6.14 22.83 -2.60
C ASP A 88 -7.27 23.60 -3.30
N GLU A 89 -8.54 23.16 -3.28
CA GLU A 89 -9.51 23.67 -4.29
C GLU A 89 -10.79 24.40 -3.85
N PHE A 90 -11.24 24.45 -2.59
CA PHE A 90 -12.61 24.93 -2.37
C PHE A 90 -12.81 25.99 -1.27
N ASP A 91 -12.79 27.24 -1.71
CA ASP A 91 -13.39 28.39 -1.03
C ASP A 91 -14.87 28.14 -0.72
N LYS A 92 -15.17 28.03 0.58
CA LYS A 92 -16.48 27.70 1.18
C LYS A 92 -17.61 28.69 0.88
N SER A 93 -17.31 29.86 0.31
CA SER A 93 -18.22 31.02 0.31
C SER A 93 -19.23 31.03 -0.85
N LYS A 94 -18.93 30.39 -1.99
CA LYS A 94 -19.74 30.56 -3.22
C LYS A 94 -20.89 29.55 -3.40
N LEU A 95 -20.91 28.48 -2.61
CA LEU A 95 -21.85 27.34 -2.75
C LEU A 95 -23.14 27.46 -1.89
N LYS A 96 -23.20 28.45 -0.98
CA LYS A 96 -24.28 28.57 0.01
C LYS A 96 -25.62 29.05 -0.60
N SER A 97 -25.61 29.64 -1.79
CA SER A 97 -26.79 30.28 -2.38
C SER A 97 -27.66 29.36 -3.25
N GLN A 98 -27.18 28.16 -3.62
CA GLN A 98 -27.92 27.25 -4.51
C GLN A 98 -28.59 26.06 -3.80
N LEU A 99 -28.42 25.90 -2.48
CA LEU A 99 -28.87 24.71 -1.73
C LEU A 99 -30.23 24.86 -1.03
N ASN A 100 -30.92 25.99 -1.20
CA ASN A 100 -32.16 26.29 -0.46
C ASN A 100 -33.44 25.68 -1.05
N HIS A 101 -33.36 24.83 -2.08
CA HIS A 101 -34.50 24.07 -2.56
C HIS A 101 -34.10 22.62 -2.79
N MET A 102 -34.34 21.74 -1.80
CA MET A 102 -34.65 20.30 -1.95
C MET A 102 -34.54 19.58 -0.60
N SER A 103 -35.52 19.80 0.29
CA SER A 103 -35.61 19.21 1.62
C SER A 103 -36.35 17.87 1.67
N GLN A 104 -36.06 16.94 0.76
CA GLN A 104 -36.72 15.61 0.79
C GLN A 104 -35.81 14.38 0.67
N PHE A 105 -34.49 14.53 0.66
CA PHE A 105 -33.60 13.39 0.86
C PHE A 105 -32.41 13.76 1.77
N LYS A 106 -32.11 12.91 2.75
CA LYS A 106 -30.96 13.04 3.68
C LYS A 106 -29.62 12.77 2.98
N PHE A 107 -29.30 13.55 1.95
CA PHE A 107 -27.98 13.54 1.31
C PHE A 107 -27.09 14.59 1.95
N ASP A 108 -25.88 14.19 2.33
CA ASP A 108 -24.87 15.18 2.75
C ASP A 108 -24.51 16.05 1.54
N HIS A 109 -24.10 17.28 1.79
CA HIS A 109 -23.66 18.21 0.74
C HIS A 109 -22.51 17.61 -0.10
N ASN A 110 -21.69 16.76 0.49
CA ASN A 110 -20.63 16.03 -0.21
C ASN A 110 -21.16 14.94 -1.15
N ASP A 111 -22.29 14.30 -0.82
CA ASP A 111 -22.90 13.28 -1.66
C ASP A 111 -23.48 13.92 -2.94
N VAL A 112 -24.18 15.05 -2.81
CA VAL A 112 -24.73 15.80 -3.95
C VAL A 112 -23.60 16.24 -4.90
N LYS A 113 -22.47 16.70 -4.35
CA LYS A 113 -21.27 17.01 -5.14
C LYS A 113 -20.71 15.80 -5.86
N ALA A 114 -20.66 14.65 -5.20
CA ALA A 114 -20.16 13.42 -5.81
C ALA A 114 -21.03 12.97 -6.99
N PHE A 115 -22.36 13.09 -6.88
CA PHE A 115 -23.27 12.88 -8.01
C PHE A 115 -22.98 13.85 -9.18
N GLY A 116 -22.71 15.12 -8.88
CA GLY A 116 -22.33 16.13 -9.88
C GLY A 116 -21.02 15.80 -10.61
N ILE A 117 -19.98 15.39 -9.88
CA ILE A 117 -18.67 15.02 -10.45
C ILE A 117 -18.78 13.79 -11.37
N LEU A 118 -19.60 12.81 -11.00
CA LEU A 118 -19.85 11.61 -11.81
C LEU A 118 -20.82 11.87 -12.98
N GLY A 119 -21.52 13.01 -12.98
CA GLY A 119 -22.51 13.36 -13.99
C GLY A 119 -23.73 12.43 -13.99
N VAL A 120 -24.18 12.02 -12.79
CA VAL A 120 -25.36 11.18 -12.57
C VAL A 120 -26.39 11.93 -11.74
N SER A 121 -27.68 11.70 -12.00
CA SER A 121 -28.76 12.27 -11.18
C SER A 121 -28.77 11.68 -9.77
N VAL A 122 -29.13 12.52 -8.79
CA VAL A 122 -29.31 12.10 -7.40
C VAL A 122 -30.43 11.04 -7.33
N GLY A 123 -30.22 9.95 -6.58
CA GLY A 123 -31.21 8.88 -6.42
C GLY A 123 -31.17 7.76 -7.48
N LEU A 124 -30.15 7.74 -8.36
CA LEU A 124 -29.93 6.63 -9.29
C LEU A 124 -29.60 5.32 -8.55
N LYS A 125 -30.00 4.18 -9.13
CA LYS A 125 -29.60 2.84 -8.62
C LYS A 125 -28.08 2.70 -8.62
N TRP A 126 -27.54 2.03 -7.59
CA TRP A 126 -26.10 1.82 -7.40
C TRP A 126 -25.40 1.20 -8.63
N GLU A 127 -26.03 0.22 -9.27
CA GLU A 127 -25.51 -0.44 -10.48
C GLU A 127 -25.21 0.57 -11.61
N LYS A 128 -26.11 1.52 -11.84
CA LYS A 128 -25.95 2.55 -12.88
C LYS A 128 -24.83 3.53 -12.54
N ILE A 129 -24.63 3.84 -11.24
CA ILE A 129 -23.51 4.66 -10.77
C ILE A 129 -22.19 3.94 -11.04
N GLN A 130 -22.14 2.63 -10.74
CA GLN A 130 -20.95 1.81 -10.98
C GLN A 130 -20.60 1.71 -12.46
N ASP A 131 -21.58 1.54 -13.34
CA ASP A 131 -21.34 1.47 -14.78
C ASP A 131 -20.86 2.81 -15.36
N LYS A 132 -21.42 3.92 -14.88
CA LYS A 132 -20.93 5.25 -15.25
C LYS A 132 -19.48 5.46 -14.80
N PHE A 133 -19.16 5.08 -13.57
CA PHE A 133 -17.79 5.12 -13.04
C PHE A 133 -16.83 4.30 -13.91
N LYS A 134 -17.16 3.04 -14.23
CA LYS A 134 -16.33 2.19 -15.12
C LYS A 134 -16.08 2.86 -16.47
N THR A 135 -17.09 3.52 -17.03
CA THR A 135 -16.99 4.23 -18.31
C THR A 135 -16.03 5.42 -18.22
N LEU A 136 -16.13 6.19 -17.14
CA LEU A 136 -15.26 7.34 -16.88
C LEU A 136 -13.80 6.92 -16.63
N VAL A 137 -13.58 5.86 -15.86
CA VAL A 137 -12.24 5.33 -15.59
C VAL A 137 -11.57 4.87 -16.87
N LYS A 138 -12.28 4.13 -17.73
CA LYS A 138 -11.76 3.74 -19.06
C LYS A 138 -11.37 4.96 -19.88
N LYS A 139 -12.21 5.99 -19.90
CA LYS A 139 -11.96 7.22 -20.66
C LYS A 139 -10.72 7.99 -20.17
N PHE A 140 -10.51 8.05 -18.86
CA PHE A 140 -9.44 8.84 -18.23
C PHE A 140 -8.25 7.99 -17.76
N HIS A 141 -8.14 6.74 -18.22
CA HIS A 141 -7.05 5.85 -17.83
C HIS A 141 -5.69 6.38 -18.32
N PRO A 142 -4.61 6.34 -17.50
CA PRO A 142 -3.31 6.87 -17.88
C PRO A 142 -2.71 6.19 -19.12
N ASP A 143 -2.88 4.87 -19.29
CA ASP A 143 -2.42 4.15 -20.50
C ASP A 143 -3.06 4.69 -21.78
N MET A 144 -4.35 5.01 -21.76
CA MET A 144 -5.06 5.49 -22.94
C MET A 144 -4.76 6.97 -23.24
N ASN A 145 -4.25 7.69 -22.25
CA ASN A 145 -4.06 9.14 -22.29
C ASN A 145 -2.59 9.55 -22.15
N SER A 146 -1.67 8.61 -22.37
CA SER A 146 -0.20 8.81 -22.37
C SER A 146 0.31 9.59 -21.15
N GLY A 147 -0.28 9.37 -19.97
CA GLY A 147 0.15 10.02 -18.73
C GLY A 147 -0.10 11.53 -18.64
N ASN A 148 -1.07 12.09 -19.37
CA ASN A 148 -1.40 13.52 -19.26
C ASN A 148 -1.93 13.86 -17.85
N LYS A 149 -1.19 14.75 -17.15
CA LYS A 149 -1.48 15.19 -15.78
C LYS A 149 -2.92 15.68 -15.56
N LYS A 150 -3.52 16.35 -16.55
CA LYS A 150 -4.90 16.86 -16.44
C LYS A 150 -5.94 15.75 -16.34
N TYR A 151 -5.71 14.62 -17.02
CA TYR A 151 -6.62 13.47 -16.96
C TYR A 151 -6.39 12.65 -15.69
N GLU A 152 -5.15 12.60 -15.20
CA GLU A 152 -4.82 12.03 -13.90
C GLU A 152 -5.55 12.74 -12.75
N GLU A 153 -5.53 14.08 -12.73
CA GLU A 153 -6.25 14.90 -11.74
C GLU A 153 -7.77 14.65 -11.80
N LYS A 154 -8.34 14.59 -13.01
CA LYS A 154 -9.77 14.23 -13.19
C LYS A 154 -10.08 12.83 -12.68
N LEU A 155 -9.23 11.84 -12.96
CA LEU A 155 -9.42 10.47 -12.51
C LEU A 155 -9.38 10.37 -10.97
N LYS A 156 -8.51 11.15 -10.31
CA LYS A 156 -8.47 11.27 -8.85
C LYS A 156 -9.81 11.78 -8.30
N LEU A 157 -10.35 12.88 -8.87
CA LEU A 157 -11.64 13.44 -8.46
C LEU A 157 -12.81 12.47 -8.66
N ILE A 158 -12.82 11.74 -9.79
CA ILE A 158 -13.86 10.74 -10.09
C ILE A 158 -13.80 9.58 -9.10
N THR A 159 -12.59 9.12 -8.74
CA THR A 159 -12.38 8.04 -7.76
C THR A 159 -12.80 8.48 -6.36
N LEU A 160 -12.51 9.73 -6.00
CA LEU A 160 -12.92 10.37 -4.75
C LEU A 160 -14.45 10.36 -4.62
N ALA A 161 -15.15 10.87 -5.64
CA ALA A 161 -16.60 10.94 -5.69
C ALA A 161 -17.26 9.56 -5.60
N TYR A 162 -16.74 8.57 -6.34
CA TYR A 162 -17.26 7.20 -6.27
C TYR A 162 -17.08 6.58 -4.88
N THR A 163 -15.94 6.83 -4.22
CA THR A 163 -15.67 6.32 -2.87
C THR A 163 -16.60 6.95 -1.83
N GLN A 164 -16.87 8.26 -1.93
CA GLN A 164 -17.85 8.93 -1.07
C GLN A 164 -19.21 8.22 -1.16
N LEU A 165 -19.73 8.08 -2.39
CA LEU A 165 -21.03 7.42 -2.60
C LEU A 165 -21.01 5.95 -2.17
N LYS A 166 -19.89 5.24 -2.35
CA LYS A 166 -19.75 3.86 -1.89
C LYS A 166 -19.89 3.72 -0.38
N ASN A 167 -19.41 4.69 0.39
CA ASN A 167 -19.50 4.66 1.84
C ASN A 167 -20.86 5.17 2.33
N THR A 168 -21.38 6.27 1.79
CA THR A 168 -22.59 6.93 2.32
C THR A 168 -23.90 6.48 1.69
N TYR A 169 -23.87 6.08 0.42
CA TYR A 169 -25.07 5.79 -0.37
C TYR A 169 -25.32 4.28 -0.51
N ARG A 170 -24.27 3.47 -0.68
CA ARG A 170 -24.41 2.01 -0.76
C ARG A 170 -25.06 1.43 0.49
N GLU A 171 -24.64 1.89 1.68
CA GLU A 171 -25.17 1.41 2.96
C GLU A 171 -26.65 1.75 3.17
N LYS A 172 -27.20 2.74 2.46
CA LYS A 172 -28.59 3.21 2.63
C LYS A 172 -29.62 2.46 1.76
N ILE A 173 -29.19 1.70 0.76
CA ILE A 173 -30.08 1.01 -0.19
C ILE A 173 -30.25 -0.48 0.15
N ASP A 174 -29.30 -1.06 0.89
CA ASP A 174 -29.29 -2.48 1.28
C ASP A 174 -29.98 -2.75 2.65
N VAL A 175 -30.86 -1.85 3.12
CA VAL A 175 -31.74 -2.02 4.30
C VAL A 175 -33.19 -1.90 3.86
#